data_AF-A0AAD5KIQ3-F1
#
_entry.id   AF-A0AAD5KIQ3-F1
#
_cell.length_a   1.000
_cell.length_b   1.000
_cell.length_c   1.000
_cell.angle_alpha   90.00
_cell.angle_beta   90.00
_cell.angle_gamma   90.00
#
_symmetry.space_group_name_H-M   'P 1'
#
loop_
_entity.id
_entity.type
_entity.pdbx_description
1 polymer ?
#
loop_
_entity_poly.entity_id
_entity_poly.type
_entity_poly.pdbx_seq_one_letter_code
_entity_poly.pdbx_strand_id
1 'polypeptide(L)'
;MRQPMTMTGQTLHSRPFLGQRRRTVGQFFAIILISPWLLRSLSRGTVWLASSDPYAAPLMDPKYYSDPNDLDTMLEALKFSLALRWDHQQILLPLLILS
;
A
#
# COMPACT_ATOMS: atom_id res chain seq x y z
N MET A 1 76.42 24.40 5.29
CA MET A 1 76.67 23.85 3.93
C MET A 1 75.34 23.56 3.26
N ARG A 2 75.22 23.88 1.96
CA ARG A 2 74.00 23.85 1.14
C ARG A 2 73.78 22.45 0.51
N GLN A 3 72.57 21.88 0.71
CA GLN A 3 71.66 21.16 -0.22
C GLN A 3 72.18 19.93 -1.05
N PRO A 4 71.34 18.93 -1.46
CA PRO A 4 69.99 19.14 -1.97
C PRO A 4 68.89 18.12 -1.65
N MET A 5 67.69 18.60 -1.93
CA MET A 5 66.39 17.95 -1.97
C MET A 5 66.31 17.07 -3.22
N THR A 6 66.23 15.74 -3.05
CA THR A 6 65.85 14.84 -4.14
C THR A 6 64.36 14.56 -4.03
N MET A 7 63.58 15.23 -4.90
CA MET A 7 62.20 14.82 -5.16
C MET A 7 62.23 13.40 -5.74
N THR A 8 61.65 12.44 -5.04
CA THR A 8 61.43 11.09 -5.58
C THR A 8 60.03 10.65 -5.21
N GLY A 9 59.25 10.40 -6.25
CA GLY A 9 58.02 9.63 -6.19
C GLY A 9 56.88 10.35 -5.51
N GLN A 10 56.04 10.99 -6.31
CA GLN A 10 54.62 11.05 -6.02
C GLN A 10 54.15 9.62 -5.70
N THR A 11 54.05 9.29 -4.42
CA THR A 11 53.14 8.22 -4.01
C THR A 11 51.76 8.80 -4.22
N LEU A 12 51.20 8.43 -5.37
CA LEU A 12 49.79 8.43 -5.68
C LEU A 12 49.08 7.69 -4.54
N HIS A 13 48.92 8.34 -3.39
CA HIS A 13 48.02 7.91 -2.35
C HIS A 13 46.63 8.15 -2.93
N SER A 14 46.22 7.21 -3.78
CA SER A 14 44.87 6.99 -4.24
C SER A 14 44.01 6.96 -3.00
N ARG A 15 43.50 8.13 -2.60
CA ARG A 15 42.37 8.23 -1.69
C ARG A 15 41.34 7.31 -2.31
N PRO A 16 40.91 6.22 -1.66
CA PRO A 16 39.82 5.44 -2.19
C PRO A 16 38.70 6.46 -2.34
N PHE A 17 38.26 6.65 -3.60
CA PHE A 17 37.04 7.37 -3.92
C PHE A 17 36.02 6.83 -2.92
N LEU A 18 35.70 7.64 -1.91
CA LEU A 18 34.61 7.32 -0.99
C LEU A 18 33.43 7.23 -1.92
N GLY A 19 33.14 6.00 -2.34
CA GLY A 19 31.92 5.63 -3.03
C GLY A 19 30.86 6.09 -2.06
N GLN A 20 30.37 7.29 -2.34
CA GLN A 20 29.24 7.86 -1.67
C GLN A 20 28.13 6.87 -1.98
N ARG A 21 27.92 5.93 -1.05
CA ARG A 21 26.71 5.14 -1.04
C ARG A 21 25.63 6.17 -0.91
N ARG A 22 25.09 6.61 -2.05
CA ARG A 22 23.74 7.11 -2.12
C ARG A 22 22.90 5.96 -1.58
N ARG A 23 22.65 5.96 -0.27
CA ARG A 23 21.43 5.41 0.28
C ARG A 23 20.32 6.32 -0.23
N THR A 24 19.98 6.19 -1.52
CA THR A 24 18.64 6.54 -1.97
C THR A 24 17.75 5.41 -1.49
N VAL A 25 17.64 5.21 -0.16
CA VAL A 25 16.51 4.45 0.36
C VAL A 25 15.38 5.46 0.42
N GLY A 26 14.90 5.85 -0.77
CA GLY A 26 13.57 6.40 -0.89
C GLY A 26 12.65 5.28 -0.45
N GLN A 27 12.24 5.33 0.81
CA GLN A 27 11.34 4.36 1.40
C GLN A 27 9.99 4.56 0.72
N PHE A 28 9.76 3.79 -0.34
CA PHE A 28 8.48 3.75 -1.03
C PHE A 28 7.47 3.13 -0.05
N PHE A 29 6.81 3.98 0.73
CA PHE A 29 5.63 3.57 1.48
C PHE A 29 4.52 3.27 0.49
N ALA A 30 4.40 2.01 0.09
CA ALA A 30 3.25 1.55 -0.68
C ALA A 30 2.07 1.39 0.29
N ILE A 31 1.00 2.15 0.05
CA ILE A 31 -0.27 1.98 0.74
C ILE A 31 -1.09 0.97 -0.06
N ILE A 32 -1.47 -0.14 0.59
CA ILE A 32 -2.35 -1.15 -0.01
C ILE A 32 -3.74 -0.98 0.58
N LEU A 33 -4.74 -0.77 -0.29
CA LEU A 33 -6.15 -0.71 0.08
C LEU A 33 -6.82 -2.05 -0.24
N ILE A 34 -7.47 -2.65 0.76
CA ILE A 34 -8.24 -3.89 0.62
C ILE A 34 -9.69 -3.55 0.95
N SER A 35 -10.60 -3.75 -0.02
CA SER A 35 -12.02 -3.45 0.12
C SER A 35 -12.84 -4.66 -0.33
N PRO A 36 -13.52 -5.36 0.59
CA PRO A 36 -14.38 -6.48 0.24
C PRO A 36 -15.71 -6.00 -0.37
N TRP A 37 -16.25 -6.79 -1.30
CA TRP A 37 -17.52 -6.54 -1.97
C TRP A 37 -18.34 -7.84 -2.06
N LEU A 38 -19.67 -7.73 -1.95
CA LEU A 38 -20.59 -8.85 -2.17
C LEU A 38 -20.88 -8.98 -3.67
N LEU A 39 -20.36 -10.04 -4.30
CA LEU A 39 -20.60 -10.30 -5.73
C LEU A 39 -22.03 -10.80 -6.02
N ARG A 40 -22.67 -11.40 -5.02
CA ARG A 40 -24.02 -11.97 -5.14
C ARG A 40 -24.83 -11.73 -3.87
N SER A 41 -25.23 -10.49 -3.67
CA SER A 41 -26.15 -10.14 -2.57
C SER A 41 -27.49 -10.88 -2.72
N LEU A 42 -28.00 -11.39 -1.61
CA LEU A 42 -29.31 -12.02 -1.50
C LEU A 42 -30.42 -10.99 -1.28
N SER A 43 -30.09 -9.82 -0.74
CA SER A 43 -30.99 -8.66 -0.62
C SER A 43 -31.67 -8.34 -1.95
N ARG A 44 -32.96 -7.99 -1.89
CA ARG A 44 -33.78 -7.67 -3.07
C ARG A 44 -34.40 -6.30 -2.91
N GLY A 45 -33.86 -5.35 -3.67
CA GLY A 45 -34.42 -4.03 -3.84
C GLY A 45 -35.39 -3.94 -5.02
N THR A 46 -35.81 -2.72 -5.30
CA THR A 46 -36.84 -2.38 -6.28
C THR A 46 -36.50 -1.07 -6.96
N VAL A 47 -36.86 -0.98 -8.24
CA VAL A 47 -36.69 0.22 -9.08
C VAL A 47 -37.98 0.46 -9.83
N TRP A 48 -38.47 1.70 -9.81
CA TRP A 48 -39.67 2.12 -10.53
C TRP A 48 -39.43 3.42 -11.28
N LEU A 49 -40.18 3.61 -12.36
CA LEU A 49 -40.24 4.91 -13.03
C LEU A 49 -41.00 5.88 -12.12
N ALA A 50 -40.43 7.06 -11.89
CA ALA A 50 -41.12 8.13 -11.16
C ALA A 50 -42.20 8.81 -12.01
N SER A 51 -42.00 8.85 -13.34
CA SER A 51 -42.95 9.40 -14.30
C SER A 51 -42.73 8.79 -15.70
N SER A 52 -43.53 9.22 -16.68
CA SER A 52 -43.34 8.86 -18.09
C SER A 52 -42.24 9.65 -18.81
N ASP A 53 -41.69 10.70 -18.19
CA ASP A 53 -40.56 11.46 -18.74
C ASP A 53 -39.28 10.62 -18.68
N PRO A 54 -38.62 10.32 -19.82
CA PRO A 54 -37.40 9.51 -19.85
C PRO A 54 -36.20 10.18 -19.15
N TYR A 55 -36.25 11.49 -18.89
CA TYR A 55 -35.18 12.21 -18.18
C TYR A 55 -35.43 12.32 -16.67
N ALA A 56 -36.61 11.94 -16.19
CA ALA A 56 -36.90 11.94 -14.77
C ALA A 56 -36.12 10.82 -14.06
N ALA A 57 -35.53 11.14 -12.90
CA ALA A 57 -34.85 10.15 -12.09
C ALA A 57 -35.83 9.05 -11.62
N PRO A 58 -35.45 7.76 -11.66
CA PRO A 58 -36.30 6.69 -11.17
C PRO A 58 -36.35 6.68 -9.63
N LEU A 59 -37.40 6.09 -9.09
CA LEU A 59 -37.48 5.74 -7.67
C LEU A 59 -36.69 4.45 -7.46
N MET A 60 -35.73 4.46 -6.53
CA MET A 60 -34.88 3.30 -6.25
C MET A 60 -34.81 3.06 -4.75
N ASP A 61 -35.13 1.83 -4.35
CA ASP A 61 -34.87 1.32 -3.00
C ASP A 61 -34.08 0.01 -3.12
N PRO A 62 -32.74 0.04 -3.00
CA PRO A 62 -31.91 -1.14 -3.21
C PRO A 62 -31.98 -2.15 -2.04
N LYS A 63 -32.49 -1.74 -0.86
CA LYS A 63 -32.57 -2.58 0.35
C LYS A 63 -31.27 -3.31 0.69
N TYR A 64 -30.13 -2.62 0.62
CA TYR A 64 -28.84 -3.21 0.93
C TYR A 64 -28.82 -3.82 2.35
N TYR A 65 -28.29 -5.04 2.46
CA TYR A 65 -28.19 -5.80 3.72
C TYR A 65 -29.56 -6.09 4.37
N SER A 66 -30.64 -6.09 3.60
CA SER A 66 -31.96 -6.52 4.09
C SER A 66 -32.02 -8.03 4.35
N ASP A 67 -31.24 -8.81 3.61
CA ASP A 67 -30.99 -10.22 3.94
C ASP A 67 -29.85 -10.32 4.96
N PRO A 68 -30.05 -10.97 6.12
CA PRO A 68 -29.03 -11.08 7.16
C PRO A 68 -27.75 -11.80 6.69
N ASN A 69 -27.86 -12.73 5.73
CA ASN A 69 -26.70 -13.46 5.22
C ASN A 69 -25.71 -12.54 4.48
N ASP A 70 -26.20 -11.44 3.88
CA ASP A 70 -25.33 -10.47 3.22
C ASP A 70 -24.44 -9.76 4.24
N LEU A 71 -25.00 -9.39 5.40
CA LEU A 71 -24.27 -8.72 6.46
C LEU A 71 -23.24 -9.67 7.09
N ASP A 72 -23.64 -10.91 7.38
CA ASP A 72 -22.75 -11.93 7.95
C ASP A 72 -21.56 -12.21 7.00
N THR A 73 -21.83 -12.38 5.71
CA THR A 73 -20.77 -12.60 4.71
C THR A 73 -19.82 -11.41 4.60
N MET A 74 -20.35 -10.18 4.65
CA MET A 74 -19.52 -8.98 4.59
C MET A 74 -18.64 -8.83 5.84
N LEU A 75 -19.15 -9.18 7.02
CA LEU A 75 -18.38 -9.17 8.26
C LEU A 75 -17.21 -10.15 8.20
N GLU A 76 -17.42 -11.36 7.68
CA GLU A 76 -16.34 -12.33 7.49
C GLU A 76 -15.27 -11.83 6.51
N ALA A 77 -15.69 -11.20 5.40
CA ALA A 77 -14.75 -10.62 4.44
C ALA A 77 -13.94 -9.45 5.03
N LEU A 78 -14.55 -8.64 5.92
CA LEU A 78 -13.85 -7.57 6.64
C LEU A 78 -12.83 -8.13 7.62
N LYS A 79 -13.20 -9.15 8.42
CA LYS A 79 -12.28 -9.84 9.33
C LYS A 79 -11.08 -10.41 8.56
N PHE A 80 -11.33 -11.04 7.42
CA PHE A 80 -10.28 -11.56 6.55
C PHE A 80 -9.35 -10.45 6.03
N SER A 81 -9.92 -9.33 5.57
CA SER A 81 -9.16 -8.17 5.10
C SER A 81 -8.24 -7.59 6.19
N LEU A 82 -8.73 -7.55 7.44
CA LEU A 82 -7.94 -7.12 8.59
C LEU A 82 -6.85 -8.13 8.96
N ALA A 83 -7.14 -9.42 8.87
CA ALA A 83 -6.15 -10.48 9.10
C ALA A 83 -4.99 -10.41 8.09
N LEU A 84 -5.28 -10.15 6.81
CA LEU A 84 -4.26 -9.94 5.78
C LEU A 84 -3.37 -8.73 6.07
N ARG A 85 -3.92 -7.65 6.62
CA ARG A 85 -3.15 -6.46 6.99
C ARG A 85 -2.12 -6.77 8.08
N TRP A 86 -2.46 -7.63 9.03
CA TRP A 86 -1.60 -7.96 10.17
C TRP A 86 -0.35 -8.74 9.74
N ASP A 87 -0.46 -9.63 8.74
CA ASP A 87 0.67 -10.42 8.24
C ASP A 87 1.75 -9.55 7.57
N HIS A 88 1.37 -8.50 6.84
CA HIS A 88 2.32 -7.58 6.20
C HIS A 88 3.18 -6.78 7.21
N GLN A 89 2.78 -6.66 8.49
CA GLN A 89 3.59 -5.96 9.51
C GLN A 89 4.84 -6.76 9.93
N GLN A 90 4.88 -8.08 9.71
CA GLN A 90 6.02 -8.93 10.08
C GLN A 90 7.25 -8.75 9.15
N ILE A 91 7.08 -8.13 7.98
CA ILE A 91 8.20 -7.86 7.05
C ILE A 91 9.10 -6.72 7.57
N LEU A 92 8.57 -5.79 8.38
CA LEU A 92 9.30 -4.60 8.82
C LEU A 92 9.98 -4.76 10.20
N LEU A 93 9.50 -5.67 11.04
CA LEU A 93 10.04 -5.89 12.39
C LEU A 93 11.47 -6.47 12.45
N PRO A 94 11.91 -7.41 11.59
CA PRO A 94 13.26 -7.97 11.72
C PRO A 94 14.37 -6.98 11.35
N LEU A 95 14.06 -5.91 10.61
CA LEU A 95 15.05 -4.89 10.22
C LEU A 95 15.38 -3.90 11.35
N LEU A 96 14.54 -3.78 12.37
CA LEU A 96 14.75 -2.88 13.52
C LEU A 96 15.52 -3.54 14.67
N ILE A 97 15.65 -4.87 14.68
CA ILE A 97 16.29 -5.63 15.77
C ILE A 97 17.79 -5.91 15.47
N LEU A 98 18.25 -5.63 14.24
CA LEU A 98 19.61 -5.91 13.76
C LEU A 98 20.52 -4.65 13.65
N SER A 99 20.15 -3.53 14.28
CA SER A 99 20.96 -2.29 14.35
C SER A 99 21.28 -1.91 15.79
#